data_AF-A0A7C5IPD3-F1
#
_entry.id   AF-A0A7C5IPD3-F1
#
_cell.length_a   1.000
_cell.length_b   1.000
_cell.length_c   1.000
_cell.angle_alpha   90.00
_cell.angle_beta   90.00
_cell.angle_gamma   90.00
#
_symmetry.space_group_name_H-M   'P 1'
#
loop_
_entity.id
_entity.type
_entity.pdbx_description
1 polymer ?
#
loop_
_entity_poly.entity_id
_entity_poly.type
_entity_poly.pdbx_seq_one_letter_code
_entity_poly.pdbx_strand_id
1 'polypeptide(L)'
;MCLALAGILCWMGAMCQKENDTWYFGGRAGVSFSGGAAFGIPGGQMMQLEGAATISDGNGNLMMYTDGQSVWDRNHNVMPNGSGLLSGPSSAMAAVIVPQPCNQSRYYLFVVNDRTSGSMNPLSGLTYSIVDMSQNNGLGSIVSGQKNIL
;
A
#
# COMPACT_ATOMS: atom_id res chain seq x y z
N MET A 1 -1.58 -8.91 -58.40
CA MET A 1 -2.65 -8.99 -57.38
C MET A 1 -2.01 -9.62 -56.14
N CYS A 2 -1.37 -8.86 -55.26
CA CYS A 2 -1.96 -7.95 -54.27
C CYS A 2 -3.12 -8.62 -53.51
N LEU A 3 -2.84 -9.10 -52.30
CA LEU A 3 -3.66 -8.85 -51.11
C LEU A 3 -2.75 -9.00 -49.89
N ALA A 4 -2.61 -7.88 -49.19
CA ALA A 4 -1.80 -7.70 -48.00
C ALA A 4 -2.53 -8.17 -46.72
N LEU A 5 -1.72 -8.44 -45.69
CA LEU A 5 -1.99 -8.34 -44.25
C LEU A 5 -3.43 -8.04 -43.79
N ALA A 6 -3.94 -8.88 -42.90
CA ALA A 6 -4.78 -8.40 -41.80
C ALA A 6 -4.38 -9.16 -40.53
N GLY A 7 -3.39 -8.61 -39.82
CA GLY A 7 -3.00 -9.08 -38.49
C GLY A 7 -4.16 -8.90 -37.53
N ILE A 8 -4.57 -9.99 -36.88
CA ILE A 8 -5.48 -9.94 -35.73
C ILE A 8 -4.65 -9.39 -34.56
N LEU A 9 -4.56 -8.06 -34.47
CA LEU A 9 -4.25 -7.38 -33.22
C LEU A 9 -5.50 -7.52 -32.35
N CYS A 10 -5.53 -8.59 -31.56
CA CYS A 10 -6.47 -8.73 -30.48
C CYS A 10 -6.31 -7.49 -29.59
N TRP A 11 -7.34 -6.64 -29.58
CA TRP A 11 -7.49 -5.50 -28.70
C TRP A 11 -7.55 -6.03 -27.26
N MET A 12 -6.39 -6.36 -26.69
CA MET A 12 -6.22 -6.38 -25.26
C MET A 12 -6.26 -4.92 -24.83
N GLY A 13 -7.46 -4.42 -24.53
CA GLY A 13 -7.59 -3.16 -23.81
C GLY A 13 -6.69 -3.26 -22.58
N ALA A 14 -5.76 -2.30 -22.44
CA ALA A 14 -4.96 -2.19 -21.24
C ALA A 14 -5.94 -1.95 -20.09
N MET A 15 -6.18 -2.98 -19.27
CA MET A 15 -6.94 -2.82 -18.05
C MET A 15 -6.10 -1.93 -17.13
N CYS A 16 -6.63 -0.77 -16.77
CA CYS A 16 -6.13 -0.06 -15.60
C CYS A 16 -6.34 -0.99 -14.41
N GLN A 17 -5.26 -1.31 -13.70
CA GLN A 17 -5.27 -2.11 -12.50
C GLN A 17 -5.97 -1.31 -11.39
N LYS A 18 -7.10 -1.82 -10.89
CA LYS A 18 -7.92 -1.16 -9.86
C LYS A 18 -7.25 -1.16 -8.48
N GLU A 19 -6.11 -1.83 -8.36
CA GLU A 19 -5.29 -1.93 -7.16
C GLU A 19 -4.85 -0.56 -6.62
N ASN A 20 -4.98 0.50 -7.43
CA ASN A 20 -4.73 1.88 -7.04
C ASN A 20 -5.98 2.80 -7.18
N ASP A 21 -7.20 2.25 -7.15
CA ASP A 21 -8.45 3.02 -7.28
C ASP A 21 -8.86 3.74 -5.98
N THR A 22 -8.32 3.33 -4.82
CA THR A 22 -8.65 3.89 -3.51
C THR A 22 -7.40 4.39 -2.83
N TRP A 23 -7.38 5.67 -2.45
CA TRP A 23 -6.23 6.32 -1.81
C TRP A 23 -6.68 6.86 -0.45
N TYR A 24 -5.95 6.52 0.60
CA TYR A 24 -6.04 7.16 1.92
C TYR A 24 -4.72 7.85 2.23
N PHE A 25 -4.79 9.11 2.65
CA PHE A 25 -3.62 9.94 2.91
C PHE A 25 -3.91 10.94 4.04
N GLY A 26 -2.94 11.83 4.29
CA GLY A 26 -2.91 12.78 5.41
C GLY A 26 -4.23 13.48 5.76
N GLY A 27 -4.33 13.94 7.01
CA GLY A 27 -5.52 14.66 7.49
C GLY A 27 -6.80 13.81 7.45
N ARG A 28 -6.69 12.47 7.56
CA ARG A 28 -7.81 11.52 7.48
C ARG A 28 -8.56 11.55 6.14
N ALA A 29 -7.92 12.08 5.09
CA ALA A 29 -8.52 12.19 3.78
C ALA A 29 -8.52 10.84 3.03
N GLY A 30 -9.49 10.69 2.15
CA GLY A 30 -9.53 9.59 1.20
C GLY A 30 -10.16 10.01 -0.12
N VAL A 31 -9.71 9.40 -1.22
CA VAL A 31 -10.22 9.60 -2.57
C VAL A 31 -10.42 8.24 -3.23
N SER A 32 -11.54 8.06 -3.95
CA SER A 32 -11.78 6.90 -4.81
C SER A 32 -11.95 7.33 -6.27
N PHE A 33 -11.44 6.49 -7.17
CA PHE A 33 -11.54 6.61 -8.63
C PHE A 33 -12.46 5.55 -9.25
N SER A 34 -13.09 4.70 -8.42
CA SER A 34 -13.88 3.53 -8.84
C SER A 34 -15.05 3.83 -9.80
N GLY A 35 -15.50 5.08 -9.87
CA GLY A 35 -16.57 5.55 -10.76
C GLY A 35 -16.11 6.28 -12.03
N GLY A 36 -14.81 6.29 -12.34
CA GLY A 36 -14.23 7.01 -13.49
C GLY A 36 -14.00 8.51 -13.27
N ALA A 37 -14.54 9.08 -12.18
CA ALA A 37 -14.19 10.40 -11.66
C ALA A 37 -13.77 10.28 -10.20
N ALA A 38 -12.87 11.18 -9.77
CA ALA A 38 -12.40 11.22 -8.39
C ALA A 38 -13.49 11.77 -7.46
N PHE A 39 -13.77 11.08 -6.36
CA PHE A 39 -14.64 11.58 -5.30
C PHE A 39 -14.05 11.27 -3.92
N GLY A 40 -14.36 12.14 -2.95
CA GLY A 40 -13.90 11.98 -1.58
C GLY A 40 -14.59 10.83 -0.87
N ILE A 41 -13.84 10.06 -0.09
CA ILE A 41 -14.35 8.98 0.76
C ILE A 41 -13.93 9.22 2.22
N PRO A 42 -14.80 8.94 3.20
CA PRO A 42 -14.49 9.13 4.61
C PRO A 42 -13.75 7.92 5.21
N GLY A 43 -13.46 7.99 6.51
CA GLY A 43 -13.05 6.83 7.32
C GLY A 43 -11.54 6.72 7.58
N GLY A 44 -10.72 7.46 6.84
CA GLY A 44 -9.26 7.47 7.05
C GLY A 44 -8.89 7.78 8.50
N GLN A 45 -7.89 7.08 9.03
CA GLN A 45 -7.42 7.28 10.41
C GLN A 45 -6.04 7.95 10.50
N MET A 46 -5.29 7.95 9.40
CA MET A 46 -3.94 8.48 9.42
C MET A 46 -3.92 10.01 9.57
N MET A 47 -2.94 10.50 10.31
CA MET A 47 -2.65 11.93 10.50
C MET A 47 -1.17 12.15 10.23
N GLN A 48 -0.80 12.19 8.95
CA GLN A 48 0.57 12.43 8.48
C GLN A 48 0.57 13.62 7.51
N LEU A 49 1.64 14.41 7.51
CA LEU A 49 1.79 15.54 6.57
C LEU A 49 2.38 15.11 5.22
N GLU A 50 3.21 14.06 5.24
CA GLU A 50 4.04 13.70 4.10
C GLU A 50 3.64 12.34 3.52
N GLY A 51 4.45 11.30 3.71
CA GLY A 51 4.28 10.04 3.02
C GLY A 51 3.09 9.20 3.51
N ALA A 52 2.39 8.61 2.55
CA ALA A 52 1.37 7.59 2.75
C ALA A 52 1.47 6.54 1.65
N ALA A 53 1.04 5.32 1.93
CA ALA A 53 0.83 4.29 0.93
C ALA A 53 -0.53 3.62 1.14
N THR A 54 -1.21 3.29 0.04
CA THR A 54 -2.48 2.56 0.04
C THR A 54 -2.43 1.50 -1.04
N ILE A 55 -3.11 0.37 -0.83
CA ILE A 55 -3.33 -0.63 -1.88
C ILE A 55 -4.76 -1.18 -1.80
N SER A 56 -5.31 -1.46 -2.98
CA SER A 56 -6.62 -2.08 -3.18
C SER A 56 -6.48 -3.45 -3.84
N ASP A 57 -7.53 -4.26 -3.80
CA ASP A 57 -7.60 -5.50 -4.55
C ASP A 57 -7.88 -5.26 -6.04
N GLY A 58 -7.84 -6.30 -6.86
CA GLY A 58 -8.13 -6.21 -8.31
C GLY A 58 -9.56 -5.75 -8.66
N ASN A 59 -10.45 -5.62 -7.67
CA ASN A 59 -11.78 -5.05 -7.83
C ASN A 59 -11.85 -3.57 -7.40
N GLY A 60 -10.76 -3.01 -6.86
CA GLY A 60 -10.65 -1.63 -6.40
C GLY A 60 -11.05 -1.42 -4.94
N ASN A 61 -11.27 -2.49 -4.18
CA ASN A 61 -11.61 -2.35 -2.78
C ASN A 61 -10.35 -2.19 -1.93
N LEU A 62 -10.39 -1.27 -0.96
CA LEU A 62 -9.30 -1.08 -0.01
C LEU A 62 -8.90 -2.42 0.64
N MET A 63 -7.59 -2.69 0.64
CA MET A 63 -6.99 -3.78 1.42
C MET A 63 -6.31 -3.23 2.65
N MET A 64 -5.43 -2.23 2.46
CA MET A 64 -4.69 -1.60 3.54
C MET A 64 -4.13 -0.23 3.16
N TYR A 65 -3.82 0.57 4.18
CA TYR A 65 -3.07 1.82 4.03
C TYR A 65 -2.13 2.04 5.22
N THR A 66 -1.13 2.90 5.05
CA THR A 66 -0.11 3.14 6.05
C THR A 66 0.52 4.53 5.91
N ASP A 67 0.94 5.08 7.04
CA ASP A 67 1.79 6.28 7.15
C ASP A 67 3.25 5.90 7.41
N GLY A 68 3.61 4.63 7.25
CA GLY A 68 4.94 4.09 7.53
C GLY A 68 5.27 3.88 9.02
N GLN A 69 4.36 4.22 9.94
CA GLN A 69 4.47 3.88 11.38
C GLN A 69 3.40 2.86 11.80
N SER A 70 2.20 3.00 11.26
CA SER A 70 1.06 2.11 11.47
C SER A 70 0.47 1.64 10.14
N VAL A 71 -0.02 0.41 10.11
CA VAL A 71 -0.78 -0.17 8.99
C VAL A 71 -2.22 -0.37 9.43
N TRP A 72 -3.15 0.20 8.67
CA TRP A 72 -4.57 0.04 8.87
C TRP A 72 -5.16 -0.91 7.83
N ASP A 73 -6.11 -1.72 8.25
CA ASP A 73 -6.91 -2.59 7.39
C ASP A 73 -8.04 -1.82 6.70
N ARG A 74 -8.79 -2.54 5.86
CA ARG A 74 -9.96 -2.03 5.15
C ARG A 74 -11.12 -1.56 6.04
N ASN A 75 -11.13 -1.97 7.31
CA ASN A 75 -12.11 -1.53 8.31
C ASN A 75 -11.57 -0.36 9.13
N HIS A 76 -10.44 0.24 8.72
CA HIS A 76 -9.79 1.35 9.37
C HIS A 76 -9.23 1.03 10.77
N ASN A 77 -9.05 -0.25 11.09
CA ASN A 77 -8.41 -0.66 12.33
C ASN A 77 -6.92 -0.91 12.10
N VAL A 78 -6.08 -0.62 13.09
CA VAL A 78 -4.65 -1.00 13.00
C VAL A 78 -4.57 -2.53 12.94
N MET A 79 -3.89 -3.06 11.92
CA MET A 79 -3.70 -4.50 11.77
C MET A 79 -2.97 -5.10 12.98
N PRO A 80 -3.18 -6.38 13.30
CA PRO A 80 -2.31 -7.07 14.24
C PRO A 80 -0.85 -6.98 13.77
N ASN A 81 0.05 -6.65 14.71
CA ASN A 81 1.44 -6.29 14.44
C ASN A 81 1.63 -5.09 13.49
N GLY A 82 0.60 -4.31 13.17
CA GLY A 82 0.67 -3.21 12.20
C GLY A 82 1.34 -1.93 12.70
N SER A 83 1.63 -1.78 14.00
CA SER A 83 2.27 -0.59 14.57
C SER A 83 3.78 -0.76 14.80
N GLY A 84 4.49 0.35 15.02
CA GLY A 84 5.93 0.35 15.32
C GLY A 84 6.81 0.09 14.10
N LEU A 85 6.30 0.41 12.90
CA LEU A 85 7.14 0.56 11.72
C LEU A 85 8.01 1.83 11.85
N LEU A 86 9.11 1.85 11.11
CA LEU A 86 10.21 2.76 11.41
C LEU A 86 10.24 4.03 10.56
N SER A 87 9.16 4.40 9.85
CA SER A 87 9.08 5.73 9.22
C SER A 87 8.97 6.82 10.28
N GLY A 88 9.16 8.07 9.86
CA GLY A 88 8.84 9.24 10.67
C GLY A 88 8.06 10.29 9.89
N PRO A 89 7.59 11.33 10.59
CA PRO A 89 6.64 12.31 10.07
C PRO A 89 7.19 13.18 8.95
N SER A 90 8.53 13.31 8.86
CA SER A 90 9.23 14.12 7.85
C SER A 90 9.84 13.26 6.72
N SER A 91 9.31 12.06 6.51
CA SER A 91 9.69 11.23 5.35
C SER A 91 8.76 11.49 4.16
N ALA A 92 9.32 12.08 3.10
CA ALA A 92 8.62 12.33 1.84
C ALA A 92 8.08 11.03 1.19
N MET A 93 8.69 9.87 1.51
CA MET A 93 8.19 8.55 1.13
C MET A 93 8.15 7.67 2.37
N ALA A 94 6.99 7.63 3.03
CA ALA A 94 6.84 6.87 4.26
C ALA A 94 6.84 5.36 4.04
N ALA A 95 6.25 4.90 2.92
CA ALA A 95 6.18 3.49 2.60
C ALA A 95 5.94 3.22 1.10
N VAL A 96 6.26 2.00 0.67
CA VAL A 96 5.85 1.41 -0.62
C VAL A 96 5.34 0.00 -0.37
N ILE A 97 4.18 -0.32 -0.94
CA ILE A 97 3.55 -1.64 -0.85
C ILE A 97 3.74 -2.37 -2.18
N VAL A 98 4.33 -3.56 -2.14
CA VAL A 98 4.64 -4.37 -3.33
C VAL A 98 4.12 -5.78 -3.15
N PRO A 99 3.32 -6.34 -4.07
CA PRO A 99 2.92 -7.75 -4.00
C PRO A 99 4.12 -8.68 -3.96
N GLN A 100 4.07 -9.73 -3.13
CA GLN A 100 5.11 -10.74 -3.08
C GLN A 100 5.01 -11.65 -4.32
N PRO A 101 6.11 -11.85 -5.09
CA PRO A 101 6.09 -12.78 -6.21
C PRO A 101 5.67 -14.19 -5.79
N CYS A 102 4.84 -14.83 -6.60
CA CYS A 102 4.32 -16.18 -6.39
C CYS A 102 3.46 -16.35 -5.11
N ASN A 103 3.07 -15.28 -4.42
CA ASN A 103 2.13 -15.33 -3.30
C ASN A 103 1.13 -14.17 -3.36
N GLN A 104 -0.09 -14.49 -3.80
CA GLN A 104 -1.16 -13.49 -4.02
C GLN A 104 -1.72 -12.88 -2.73
N SER A 105 -1.45 -13.49 -1.57
CA SER A 105 -1.93 -12.99 -0.28
C SER A 105 -0.89 -12.14 0.46
N ARG A 106 0.35 -12.07 -0.03
CA ARG A 106 1.44 -11.39 0.69
C ARG A 106 1.96 -10.17 -0.03
N TYR A 107 2.41 -9.22 0.78
CA TYR A 107 2.95 -7.95 0.33
C TYR A 107 4.21 -7.63 1.11
N TYR A 108 5.24 -7.18 0.39
CA TYR A 108 6.34 -6.45 0.97
C TYR A 108 5.87 -5.03 1.27
N LEU A 109 6.10 -4.60 2.50
CA LEU A 109 5.91 -3.25 2.95
C LEU A 109 7.27 -2.63 3.23
N PHE A 110 7.78 -1.88 2.25
CA PHE A 110 9.04 -1.15 2.38
C PHE A 110 8.80 0.17 3.09
N VAL A 111 9.66 0.51 4.05
CA VAL A 111 9.54 1.70 4.90
C VAL A 111 10.90 2.38 4.98
N VAL A 112 10.93 3.69 4.70
CA VAL A 112 12.13 4.52 4.82
C VAL A 112 12.16 5.14 6.21
N ASN A 113 13.26 4.90 6.94
CA ASN A 113 13.44 5.47 8.26
C ASN A 113 13.71 6.98 8.21
N ASP A 114 13.09 7.71 9.14
CA ASP A 114 13.29 9.14 9.28
C ASP A 114 14.61 9.46 10.00
N ARG A 115 15.53 10.08 9.26
CA ARG A 115 16.83 10.52 9.75
C ARG A 115 16.80 11.87 10.48
N THR A 116 15.65 12.56 10.53
CA THR A 116 15.55 13.93 11.07
C THR A 116 15.62 14.00 12.60
N SER A 117 15.42 12.89 13.31
CA SER A 117 15.38 12.88 14.78
C SER A 117 16.75 12.78 15.48
N GLY A 118 17.87 12.73 14.74
CA GLY A 118 19.20 12.53 15.35
C GLY A 118 19.35 11.19 16.10
N SER A 119 18.30 10.35 16.07
CA SER A 119 18.29 9.01 16.64
C SER A 119 19.09 8.11 15.71
N MET A 120 20.30 7.75 16.13
CA MET A 120 21.11 6.72 15.49
C MET A 120 20.47 5.35 15.74
N ASN A 121 19.30 5.10 15.13
CA ASN A 121 18.75 3.76 15.09
C ASN A 121 19.67 2.92 14.18
N PRO A 122 20.20 1.77 14.61
CA PRO A 122 21.01 0.90 13.75
C PRO A 122 20.26 0.45 12.47
N LEU A 123 18.94 0.61 12.43
CA LEU A 123 18.08 0.40 11.27
C LEU A 123 17.88 1.67 10.40
N SER A 124 18.82 2.62 10.44
CA SER A 124 18.79 3.88 9.67
C SER A 124 18.89 3.66 8.16
N GLY A 125 17.78 3.36 7.50
CA GLY A 125 17.74 3.16 6.06
C GLY A 125 16.37 2.69 5.57
N LEU A 126 16.39 1.79 4.59
CA LEU A 126 15.20 1.09 4.10
C LEU A 126 15.04 -0.20 4.89
N THR A 127 13.86 -0.41 5.47
CA THR A 127 13.47 -1.70 6.04
C THR A 127 12.27 -2.23 5.29
N TYR A 128 11.98 -3.52 5.42
CA TYR A 128 10.74 -4.10 4.95
C TYR A 128 10.05 -4.95 6.02
N SER A 129 8.74 -5.08 5.86
CA SER A 129 7.92 -6.03 6.61
C SER A 129 7.10 -6.88 5.63
N ILE A 130 6.63 -8.04 6.07
CA ILE A 130 5.74 -8.88 5.27
C ILE A 130 4.34 -8.80 5.86
N VAL A 131 3.40 -8.27 5.07
CA VAL A 131 1.96 -8.31 5.37
C VAL A 131 1.37 -9.55 4.70
N ASP A 132 0.60 -10.33 5.44
CA ASP A 132 -0.15 -11.48 4.91
C ASP A 132 -1.66 -11.23 5.09
N MET A 133 -2.33 -10.98 3.97
CA MET A 133 -3.75 -10.66 3.91
C MET A 133 -4.66 -11.85 4.16
N SER A 134 -4.14 -13.09 4.18
CA SER A 134 -4.96 -14.24 4.59
C SER A 134 -5.14 -14.33 6.11
N GLN A 135 -4.40 -13.54 6.90
CA GLN A 135 -4.50 -13.52 8.35
C GLN A 135 -5.66 -12.64 8.83
N ASN A 136 -5.97 -12.72 10.13
CA ASN A 136 -7.01 -11.89 10.77
C ASN A 136 -8.37 -11.92 10.02
N ASN A 137 -8.82 -13.12 9.62
CA ASN A 137 -10.05 -13.32 8.86
C ASN A 137 -10.13 -12.52 7.54
N GLY A 138 -9.00 -12.36 6.85
CA GLY A 138 -8.94 -11.62 5.59
C GLY A 138 -8.67 -10.11 5.74
N LEU A 139 -8.50 -9.62 6.97
CA LEU A 139 -8.14 -8.22 7.26
C LEU A 139 -6.62 -8.00 7.31
N GLY A 140 -5.83 -9.06 7.25
CA GLY A 140 -4.39 -9.00 7.20
C GLY A 140 -3.69 -8.78 8.54
N SER A 141 -2.40 -9.08 8.56
CA SER A 141 -1.49 -8.83 9.66
C SER A 141 -0.05 -8.78 9.15
N ILE A 142 0.82 -8.04 9.84
CA ILE A 142 2.27 -8.23 9.66
C ILE A 142 2.66 -9.58 10.28
N VAL A 143 3.26 -10.44 9.46
CA VAL A 143 3.67 -11.80 9.86
C VAL A 143 4.62 -11.72 11.05
N SER A 144 4.35 -12.51 12.09
CA SER A 144 5.17 -12.54 13.30
C SER A 144 6.64 -12.85 12.94
N GLY A 145 7.57 -12.05 13.48
CA GLY A 145 8.99 -12.15 13.17
C GLY A 145 9.42 -11.57 11.82
N GLN A 146 8.50 -11.01 11.02
CA GLN A 146 8.78 -10.41 9.71
C GLN A 146 8.45 -8.91 9.67
N LYS A 147 8.84 -8.20 10.72
CA LYS A 147 8.69 -6.73 10.84
C LYS A 147 10.06 -6.07 10.88
N ASN A 148 10.22 -4.95 10.17
CA ASN A 148 11.41 -4.09 10.18
C ASN A 148 12.71 -4.85 9.88
N ILE A 149 12.69 -5.73 8.89
CA ILE A 149 13.86 -6.46 8.40
C ILE A 149 14.71 -5.54 7.51
N LEU A 150 16.04 -5.65 7.61
CA LEU A 150 17.00 -4.95 6.74
C LEU A 150 17.19 -5.64 5.39
#